data_AF-A0A9W6WJR6-F1
#
_entry.id   AF-A0A9W6WJR6-F1
#
_cell.length_a   1.000
_cell.length_b   1.000
_cell.length_c   1.000
_cell.angle_alpha   90.00
_cell.angle_beta   90.00
_cell.angle_gamma   90.00
#
_symmetry.space_group_name_H-M   'P 1'
#
loop_
_entity.id
_entity.type
_entity.pdbx_description
1 polymer ?
#
loop_
_entity_poly.entity_id
_entity_poly.type
_entity_poly.pdbx_seq_one_letter_code
_entity_poly.pdbx_strand_id
1 'polypeptide(L)'
;MFAWFTWGKKKKDEGGQLGAFLTLAAGFKIHTPRTDKQYRNCKCLVQVSPRFTSRSITELLEEIASSVEHLSHTKAKPSSGFSSFFGASSASRYEEAADIYTQAANIYKLQRKNALAGQTFEKAANAQIKADSNDEASNTLVEAYKSYKMEVPIEAARCLSKAIEMFVARGQFRRGANFKVDLAELYENELTDVKNAIASYEDAAEWNIF
;
A
#
# COMPACT_ATOMS: atom_id res chain seq x y z
N MET A 1 37.54 17.44 -26.25
CA MET A 1 37.77 16.45 -27.32
C MET A 1 36.57 15.50 -27.32
N PHE A 2 35.75 15.56 -28.36
CA PHE A 2 34.49 14.80 -28.51
C PHE A 2 34.76 13.34 -28.91
N ALA A 3 33.90 12.41 -28.46
CA ALA A 3 33.44 11.18 -29.18
C ALA A 3 32.44 10.45 -28.25
N TRP A 4 31.11 10.42 -28.48
CA TRP A 4 30.34 9.58 -29.40
C TRP A 4 30.69 8.08 -29.37
N PHE A 5 29.72 7.22 -29.02
CA PHE A 5 29.56 5.90 -29.64
C PHE A 5 28.11 5.37 -29.51
N THR A 6 27.70 4.61 -30.52
CA THR A 6 26.35 4.46 -31.07
C THR A 6 25.60 3.21 -30.64
N TRP A 7 24.27 3.25 -30.83
CA TRP A 7 23.29 2.17 -30.63
C TRP A 7 23.33 1.12 -31.75
N GLY A 8 23.20 -0.17 -31.42
CA GLY A 8 22.92 -1.28 -32.34
C GLY A 8 21.74 -2.15 -31.87
N LYS A 9 20.93 -2.66 -32.81
CA LYS A 9 19.57 -3.21 -32.61
C LYS A 9 19.43 -4.65 -33.16
N LYS A 10 18.62 -5.49 -32.47
CA LYS A 10 17.73 -6.58 -32.98
C LYS A 10 18.40 -7.86 -33.56
N LYS A 11 17.86 -9.10 -33.58
CA LYS A 11 16.54 -9.81 -33.50
C LYS A 11 16.78 -11.24 -32.91
N LYS A 12 15.85 -11.90 -32.18
CA LYS A 12 14.82 -12.90 -32.63
C LYS A 12 15.41 -14.00 -33.54
N ASP A 13 15.44 -15.29 -33.18
CA ASP A 13 14.32 -16.24 -33.34
C ASP A 13 14.47 -17.60 -32.57
N GLU A 14 13.30 -18.14 -32.22
CA GLU A 14 12.77 -19.52 -32.06
C GLU A 14 13.62 -20.75 -31.62
N GLY A 15 13.12 -21.45 -30.58
CA GLY A 15 13.14 -22.92 -30.48
C GLY A 15 13.73 -23.54 -29.21
N GLY A 16 12.90 -24.24 -28.42
CA GLY A 16 13.34 -25.33 -27.53
C GLY A 16 13.37 -25.01 -26.03
N GLN A 17 12.56 -25.75 -25.27
CA GLN A 17 12.36 -25.65 -23.83
C GLN A 17 13.61 -26.06 -23.01
N LEU A 18 13.77 -25.43 -21.83
CA LEU A 18 13.93 -26.03 -20.49
C LEU A 18 14.88 -25.20 -19.58
N GLY A 19 14.36 -24.75 -18.44
CA GLY A 19 15.10 -24.46 -17.21
C GLY A 19 15.94 -23.17 -17.16
N ALA A 20 15.41 -22.11 -16.54
CA ALA A 20 16.23 -20.99 -16.05
C ALA A 20 16.47 -21.11 -14.55
N PHE A 21 17.51 -21.86 -14.19
CA PHE A 21 18.25 -21.69 -12.94
C PHE A 21 19.21 -20.51 -13.13
N LEU A 22 19.13 -19.48 -12.29
CA LEU A 22 20.15 -18.42 -12.23
C LEU A 22 20.98 -18.63 -10.97
N THR A 23 22.07 -19.37 -11.11
CA THR A 23 23.16 -19.45 -10.14
C THR A 23 24.31 -18.57 -10.62
N LEU A 24 24.81 -17.72 -9.72
CA LEU A 24 25.92 -16.78 -9.86
C LEU A 24 27.21 -17.36 -10.46
N ALA A 25 27.93 -16.58 -11.26
CA ALA A 25 29.40 -16.67 -11.40
C ALA A 25 30.03 -15.27 -11.59
N ALA A 26 31.19 -15.08 -10.98
CA ALA A 26 31.81 -13.84 -10.55
C ALA A 26 32.43 -12.95 -11.63
N GLY A 27 32.63 -11.66 -11.28
CA GLY A 27 33.47 -10.74 -12.04
C GLY A 27 33.68 -9.37 -11.37
N PHE A 28 33.96 -9.31 -10.06
CA PHE A 28 34.42 -8.06 -9.42
C PHE A 28 35.78 -8.27 -8.74
N LYS A 29 36.73 -7.43 -9.13
CA LYS A 29 38.18 -7.57 -8.96
C LYS A 29 38.59 -7.17 -7.54
N ILE A 30 39.22 -8.08 -6.80
CA ILE A 30 39.75 -7.84 -5.46
C ILE A 30 41.08 -7.09 -5.59
N HIS A 31 41.21 -5.92 -4.98
CA HIS A 31 42.50 -5.29 -4.71
C HIS A 31 42.74 -5.32 -3.20
N THR A 32 43.82 -5.98 -2.79
CA THR A 32 44.25 -6.08 -1.39
C THR A 32 44.91 -4.77 -0.93
N PRO A 33 44.83 -4.42 0.36
CA PRO A 33 45.39 -3.17 0.86
C PRO A 33 46.90 -3.32 1.09
N ARG A 34 47.68 -2.40 0.51
CA ARG A 34 49.10 -2.19 0.86
C ARG A 34 49.20 -0.94 1.72
N THR A 35 49.83 -1.09 2.87
CA THR A 35 50.09 -0.09 3.90
C THR A 35 50.71 1.20 3.34
N ASP A 36 50.16 2.37 3.66
CA ASP A 36 50.96 3.45 4.27
C ASP A 36 50.15 4.61 4.86
N LYS A 37 50.82 5.29 5.80
CA LYS A 37 50.37 6.35 6.71
C LYS A 37 49.84 7.63 6.05
N GLN A 38 49.10 8.40 6.86
CA GLN A 38 48.52 9.75 6.65
C GLN A 38 47.18 9.68 5.91
N TYR A 39 46.03 9.87 6.56
CA TYR A 39 45.63 11.14 7.16
C TYR A 39 45.04 10.94 8.57
N ARG A 40 45.64 11.65 9.53
CA ARG A 40 44.99 11.98 10.80
C ARG A 40 43.91 13.05 10.52
N ASN A 41 42.85 13.00 11.33
CA ASN A 41 41.82 14.04 11.48
C ASN A 41 40.82 14.22 10.34
N CYS A 42 39.82 13.33 10.30
CA CYS A 42 38.43 13.75 10.06
C CYS A 42 37.55 13.01 11.08
N LYS A 43 37.17 13.72 12.16
CA LYS A 43 36.01 13.38 12.98
C LYS A 43 34.76 13.65 12.12
N CYS A 44 34.39 12.69 11.29
CA CYS A 44 33.01 12.53 10.85
C CYS A 44 32.58 11.16 11.37
N LEU A 45 32.01 11.18 12.57
CA LEU A 45 31.22 10.10 13.13
C LEU A 45 30.01 9.87 12.21
N VAL A 46 30.22 9.17 11.11
CA VAL A 46 29.15 8.36 10.55
C VAL A 46 29.31 7.03 11.26
N GLN A 47 28.60 6.89 12.38
CA GLN A 47 28.24 5.57 12.87
C GLN A 47 27.39 4.92 11.80
N VAL A 48 28.02 4.29 10.81
CA VAL A 48 27.36 3.26 10.02
C VAL A 48 27.21 2.09 10.99
N SER A 49 26.03 2.00 11.59
CA SER A 49 25.67 0.89 12.46
C SER A 49 26.03 -0.43 11.77
N PRO A 50 26.88 -1.27 12.39
CA PRO A 50 27.25 -2.56 11.84
C PRO A 50 26.10 -3.51 12.15
N ARG A 51 25.15 -3.65 11.23
CA ARG A 51 24.11 -4.69 11.33
C ARG A 51 23.77 -5.27 9.96
N PHE A 52 24.81 -5.78 9.30
CA PHE A 52 24.66 -6.69 8.17
C PHE A 52 24.45 -8.12 8.72
N THR A 53 23.34 -8.31 9.44
CA THR A 53 22.81 -9.63 9.76
C THR A 53 21.83 -9.99 8.65
N SER A 54 21.89 -11.22 8.14
CA SER A 54 21.04 -11.73 7.06
C SER A 54 19.58 -11.30 7.25
N ARG A 55 19.14 -10.27 6.52
CA ARG A 55 17.79 -9.73 6.65
C ARG A 55 16.81 -10.77 6.13
N SER A 56 15.90 -11.19 7.00
CA SER A 56 14.78 -12.02 6.61
C SER A 56 13.94 -11.27 5.57
N ILE A 57 13.31 -11.99 4.63
CA ILE A 57 12.42 -11.39 3.62
C ILE A 57 11.37 -10.48 4.28
N THR A 58 10.92 -10.84 5.49
CA THR A 58 9.99 -10.06 6.30
C THR A 58 10.54 -8.71 6.76
N GLU A 59 11.81 -8.60 7.17
CA GLU A 59 12.42 -7.33 7.58
C GLU A 59 12.64 -6.38 6.40
N LEU A 60 13.02 -6.92 5.23
CA LEU A 60 13.16 -6.13 4.01
C LEU A 60 11.80 -5.55 3.57
N LEU A 61 10.75 -6.36 3.62
CA LEU A 61 9.40 -5.89 3.29
C LEU A 61 8.91 -4.82 4.27
N GLU A 62 9.34 -4.83 5.53
CA GLU A 62 8.92 -3.85 6.54
C GLU A 62 9.61 -2.50 6.34
N GLU A 63 10.90 -2.54 5.99
CA GLU A 63 11.65 -1.35 5.61
C GLU A 63 11.11 -0.73 4.30
N ILE A 64 10.72 -1.57 3.34
CA ILE A 64 10.06 -1.10 2.11
C ILE A 64 8.70 -0.48 2.44
N ALA A 65 7.85 -1.17 3.22
CA ALA A 65 6.52 -0.67 3.56
C ALA A 65 6.58 0.66 4.32
N SER A 66 7.44 0.77 5.33
CA SER A 66 7.64 2.02 6.07
C SER A 66 8.20 3.17 5.21
N SER A 67 9.10 2.87 4.28
CA SER A 67 9.61 3.85 3.32
C SER A 67 8.52 4.34 2.36
N VAL A 68 7.66 3.43 1.89
CA VAL A 68 6.53 3.74 1.01
C VAL A 68 5.48 4.58 1.74
N GLU A 69 5.19 4.28 3.00
CA GLU A 69 4.31 5.13 3.82
C GLU A 69 4.89 6.55 4.02
N HIS A 70 6.19 6.68 4.29
CA HIS A 70 6.80 8.01 4.43
C HIS A 70 6.71 8.83 3.12
N LEU A 71 6.88 8.16 1.97
CA LEU A 71 6.73 8.79 0.66
C LEU A 71 5.29 9.29 0.43
N SER A 72 4.28 8.50 0.75
CA SER A 72 2.87 8.92 0.60
C SER A 72 2.52 10.08 1.54
N HIS A 73 2.99 10.06 2.80
CA HIS A 73 2.84 11.20 3.71
C HIS A 73 3.49 12.48 3.18
N THR A 74 4.59 12.36 2.44
CA THR A 74 5.29 13.49 1.82
C THR A 74 4.50 14.02 0.63
N LYS A 75 3.94 13.14 -0.22
CA LYS A 75 3.12 13.56 -1.37
C LYS A 75 1.77 14.16 -0.95
N ALA A 76 1.17 13.68 0.13
CA ALA A 76 -0.09 14.20 0.66
C ALA A 76 0.03 15.60 1.26
N LYS A 77 1.20 16.02 1.76
CA LYS A 77 1.42 17.36 2.32
C LYS A 77 1.53 18.41 1.21
N PRO A 78 0.83 19.56 1.27
CA PRO A 78 1.05 20.64 0.31
C PRO A 78 2.51 21.08 0.40
N SER A 79 3.19 21.21 -0.73
CA SER A 79 4.56 21.73 -0.74
C SER A 79 4.51 23.19 -0.26
N SER A 80 4.94 23.43 0.97
CA SER A 80 4.98 24.75 1.60
C SER A 80 6.05 25.61 0.93
N GLY A 81 5.72 26.22 -0.21
CA GLY A 81 6.61 27.07 -0.97
C GLY A 81 5.84 27.89 -1.99
N PHE A 82 6.39 29.05 -2.34
CA PHE A 82 5.87 30.02 -3.31
C PHE A 82 5.60 29.42 -4.72
N SER A 83 6.02 28.19 -4.98
CA SER A 83 5.77 27.40 -6.19
C SER A 83 4.45 26.61 -6.21
N SER A 84 3.69 26.55 -5.09
CA SER A 84 2.43 25.77 -5.02
C SER A 84 1.22 26.44 -5.67
N PHE A 85 1.34 27.69 -6.12
CA PHE A 85 0.23 28.46 -6.69
C PHE A 85 0.03 28.25 -8.21
N PHE A 86 0.99 27.63 -8.91
CA PHE A 86 0.96 27.61 -10.40
C PHE A 86 1.09 26.22 -11.04
N GLY A 87 1.15 25.12 -10.28
CA GLY A 87 1.76 23.88 -10.81
C GLY A 87 1.02 22.55 -10.74
N ALA A 88 0.12 22.30 -9.79
CA ALA A 88 -0.53 20.98 -9.69
C ALA A 88 -1.86 21.08 -8.93
N SER A 89 -2.92 20.54 -9.51
CA SER A 89 -4.20 20.39 -8.81
C SER A 89 -3.99 19.57 -7.54
N SER A 90 -4.49 20.05 -6.40
CA SER A 90 -4.38 19.38 -5.11
C SER A 90 -4.93 17.95 -5.15
N ALA A 91 -5.99 17.71 -5.93
CA ALA A 91 -6.62 16.40 -6.12
C ALA A 91 -5.66 15.34 -6.69
N SER A 92 -4.89 15.66 -7.75
CA SER A 92 -4.01 14.68 -8.41
C SER A 92 -2.90 14.17 -7.48
N ARG A 93 -2.49 14.98 -6.50
CA ARG A 93 -1.50 14.56 -5.50
C ARG A 93 -2.09 13.62 -4.46
N TYR A 94 -3.37 13.77 -4.14
CA TYR A 94 -4.07 12.87 -3.22
C TYR A 94 -4.36 11.52 -3.88
N GLU A 95 -4.69 11.50 -5.17
CA GLU A 95 -4.80 10.25 -5.96
C GLU A 95 -3.46 9.51 -5.98
N GLU A 96 -2.36 10.18 -6.34
CA GLU A 96 -1.04 9.55 -6.36
C GLU A 96 -0.62 9.06 -4.96
N ALA A 97 -0.95 9.81 -3.89
CA ALA A 97 -0.68 9.39 -2.53
C ALA A 97 -1.52 8.14 -2.14
N ALA A 98 -2.78 8.07 -2.56
CA ALA A 98 -3.65 6.93 -2.31
C ALA A 98 -3.12 5.65 -2.96
N ASP A 99 -2.66 5.72 -4.21
CA ASP A 99 -2.08 4.57 -4.91
C ASP A 99 -0.85 4.01 -4.18
N ILE A 100 -0.03 4.89 -3.62
CA ILE A 100 1.16 4.50 -2.85
C ILE A 100 0.76 3.86 -1.52
N TYR A 101 -0.28 4.38 -0.85
CA TYR A 101 -0.82 3.75 0.36
C TYR A 101 -1.39 2.36 0.07
N THR A 102 -2.12 2.18 -1.02
CA THR A 102 -2.64 0.87 -1.45
C THR A 102 -1.51 -0.12 -1.72
N GLN A 103 -0.43 0.33 -2.36
CA GLN A 103 0.78 -0.49 -2.55
C GLN A 103 1.43 -0.89 -1.23
N ALA A 104 1.61 0.05 -0.28
CA ALA A 104 2.13 -0.26 1.05
C ALA A 104 1.24 -1.26 1.80
N ALA A 105 -0.07 -1.07 1.75
CA ALA A 105 -1.04 -1.95 2.40
C ALA A 105 -0.99 -3.39 1.84
N ASN A 106 -0.79 -3.54 0.53
CA ASN A 106 -0.56 -4.84 -0.09
C ASN A 106 0.73 -5.52 0.39
N ILE A 107 1.80 -4.75 0.64
CA ILE A 107 3.03 -5.29 1.25
C ILE A 107 2.76 -5.78 2.68
N TYR A 108 2.01 -5.02 3.49
CA TYR A 108 1.63 -5.46 4.84
C TYR A 108 0.79 -6.74 4.83
N LYS A 109 -0.09 -6.91 3.84
CA LYS A 109 -0.82 -8.18 3.64
C LYS A 109 0.10 -9.36 3.35
N LEU A 110 1.15 -9.17 2.54
CA LEU A 110 2.15 -10.22 2.28
C LEU A 110 2.91 -10.63 3.55
N GLN A 111 3.08 -9.71 4.49
CA GLN A 111 3.71 -9.96 5.78
C GLN A 111 2.75 -10.55 6.83
N ARG A 112 1.47 -10.76 6.48
CA ARG A 112 0.41 -11.17 7.40
C ARG A 112 0.18 -10.19 8.57
N LYS A 113 0.50 -8.91 8.38
CA LYS A 113 0.23 -7.84 9.35
C LYS A 113 -1.07 -7.14 8.97
N ASN A 114 -2.22 -7.74 9.30
CA ASN A 114 -3.50 -7.32 8.74
C ASN A 114 -4.08 -6.08 9.43
N ALA A 115 -3.86 -5.88 10.75
CA ALA A 115 -4.29 -4.65 11.41
C ALA A 115 -3.57 -3.42 10.84
N LEU A 116 -2.26 -3.52 10.59
CA LEU A 116 -1.50 -2.42 9.97
C LEU A 116 -1.94 -2.19 8.53
N ALA A 117 -2.13 -3.26 7.75
CA ALA A 117 -2.66 -3.13 6.38
C ALA A 117 -4.00 -2.39 6.34
N GLY A 118 -4.94 -2.76 7.23
CA GLY A 118 -6.23 -2.09 7.34
C GLY A 118 -6.10 -0.61 7.66
N GLN A 119 -5.21 -0.23 8.59
CA GLN A 119 -4.97 1.18 8.93
C GLN A 119 -4.40 1.95 7.75
N THR A 120 -3.49 1.34 6.98
CA THR A 120 -2.93 1.96 5.77
C THR A 120 -3.98 2.11 4.67
N PHE A 121 -4.88 1.14 4.49
CA PHE A 121 -6.01 1.27 3.57
C PHE A 121 -6.99 2.37 3.99
N GLU A 122 -7.24 2.56 5.29
CA GLU A 122 -8.04 3.69 5.75
C GLU A 122 -7.39 5.04 5.43
N LYS A 123 -6.05 5.15 5.55
CA LYS A 123 -5.32 6.34 5.11
C LYS A 123 -5.48 6.55 3.60
N ALA A 124 -5.42 5.49 2.80
CA ALA A 124 -5.65 5.53 1.35
C ALA A 124 -7.08 6.02 1.01
N ALA A 125 -8.10 5.43 1.64
CA ALA A 125 -9.49 5.82 1.43
C ALA A 125 -9.75 7.28 1.82
N ASN A 126 -9.18 7.74 2.93
CA ASN A 126 -9.29 9.15 3.34
C ASN A 126 -8.59 10.10 2.35
N ALA A 127 -7.53 9.66 1.67
CA ALA A 127 -6.89 10.44 0.61
C ALA A 127 -7.77 10.47 -0.66
N GLN A 128 -8.39 9.36 -1.04
CA GLN A 128 -9.32 9.27 -2.18
C GLN A 128 -10.57 10.13 -1.97
N ILE A 129 -11.13 10.16 -0.75
CA ILE A 129 -12.26 11.05 -0.42
C ILE A 129 -11.85 12.52 -0.60
N LYS A 130 -10.62 12.90 -0.24
CA LYS A 130 -10.09 14.26 -0.46
C LYS A 130 -9.81 14.58 -1.93
N ALA A 131 -9.64 13.56 -2.76
CA ALA A 131 -9.51 13.68 -4.21
C ALA A 131 -10.87 13.70 -4.93
N ASP A 132 -11.98 13.57 -4.21
CA ASP A 132 -13.35 13.43 -4.75
C ASP A 132 -13.59 12.11 -5.51
N SER A 133 -12.71 11.11 -5.31
CA SER A 133 -12.78 9.77 -5.90
C SER A 133 -13.53 8.80 -4.99
N ASN A 134 -14.82 9.07 -4.75
CA ASN A 134 -15.64 8.31 -3.80
C ASN A 134 -15.85 6.84 -4.22
N ASP A 135 -15.80 6.54 -5.51
CA ASP A 135 -15.98 5.18 -6.01
C ASP A 135 -14.81 4.29 -5.63
N GLU A 136 -13.60 4.80 -5.85
CA GLU A 136 -12.35 4.18 -5.50
C GLU A 136 -12.23 4.03 -3.98
N ALA A 137 -12.56 5.09 -3.23
CA ALA A 137 -12.57 5.08 -1.76
C ALA A 137 -13.44 3.97 -1.19
N SER A 138 -14.64 3.75 -1.76
CA SER A 138 -15.54 2.68 -1.32
C SER A 138 -14.92 1.30 -1.52
N ASN A 139 -14.27 1.07 -2.66
CA ASN A 139 -13.59 -0.20 -2.94
C ASN A 139 -12.39 -0.42 -2.01
N THR A 140 -11.61 0.63 -1.74
CA THR A 140 -10.45 0.57 -0.83
C THR A 140 -10.87 0.32 0.62
N LEU A 141 -12.01 0.86 1.08
CA LEU A 141 -12.58 0.55 2.39
C LEU A 141 -13.01 -0.92 2.52
N VAL A 142 -13.53 -1.53 1.44
CA VAL A 142 -13.83 -2.97 1.42
C VAL A 142 -12.56 -3.81 1.53
N GLU A 143 -11.46 -3.37 0.93
CA GLU A 143 -10.15 -4.02 1.10
C GLU A 143 -9.65 -3.89 2.55
N ALA A 144 -9.84 -2.73 3.18
CA ALA A 144 -9.56 -2.54 4.60
C ALA A 144 -10.37 -3.49 5.49
N TYR A 145 -11.68 -3.61 5.24
CA TYR A 145 -12.57 -4.55 5.94
C TYR A 145 -12.05 -5.99 5.86
N LYS A 146 -11.65 -6.46 4.68
CA LYS A 146 -11.10 -7.81 4.50
C LYS A 146 -9.84 -8.05 5.31
N SER A 147 -9.00 -7.03 5.46
CA SER A 147 -7.81 -7.10 6.31
C SER A 147 -8.17 -7.08 7.80
N TYR A 148 -9.14 -6.25 8.21
CA TYR A 148 -9.52 -6.15 9.62
C TYR A 148 -10.35 -7.31 10.16
N LYS A 149 -11.16 -8.00 9.34
CA LYS A 149 -12.03 -9.12 9.77
C LYS A 149 -11.26 -10.19 10.56
N MET A 150 -9.96 -10.37 10.30
CA MET A 150 -9.13 -11.39 10.97
C MET A 150 -8.50 -10.94 12.29
N GLU A 151 -8.33 -9.63 12.53
CA GLU A 151 -7.58 -9.12 13.68
C GLU A 151 -8.43 -8.24 14.60
N VAL A 152 -9.21 -7.32 14.04
CA VAL A 152 -10.02 -6.38 14.83
C VAL A 152 -11.40 -6.18 14.18
N PRO A 153 -12.42 -6.95 14.60
CA PRO A 153 -13.73 -6.94 13.95
C PRO A 153 -14.52 -5.63 14.18
N ILE A 154 -14.25 -4.91 15.27
CA ILE A 154 -14.89 -3.61 15.58
C ILE A 154 -14.56 -2.57 14.50
N GLU A 155 -13.28 -2.42 14.15
CA GLU A 155 -12.79 -1.52 13.12
C GLU A 155 -13.23 -1.97 11.73
N ALA A 156 -13.31 -3.30 11.51
CA ALA A 156 -13.83 -3.87 10.28
C ALA A 156 -15.29 -3.43 10.03
N ALA A 157 -16.15 -3.52 11.06
CA ALA A 157 -17.54 -3.09 11.00
C ALA A 157 -17.66 -1.59 10.68
N ARG A 158 -16.85 -0.75 11.33
CA ARG A 158 -16.81 0.70 11.06
C ARG A 158 -16.41 1.01 9.61
N CYS A 159 -15.40 0.34 9.07
CA CYS A 159 -14.96 0.55 7.69
C CYS A 159 -16.03 0.12 6.69
N LEU A 160 -16.66 -1.02 6.94
CA LEU A 160 -17.70 -1.56 6.07
C LEU A 160 -18.98 -0.69 6.09
N SER A 161 -19.38 -0.18 7.26
CA SER A 161 -20.46 0.81 7.39
C SER A 161 -20.25 2.02 6.48
N LYS A 162 -19.06 2.62 6.54
CA LYS A 162 -18.70 3.76 5.69
C LYS A 162 -18.74 3.41 4.20
N ALA A 163 -18.22 2.24 3.82
CA ALA A 163 -18.26 1.79 2.43
C ALA A 163 -19.71 1.63 1.92
N ILE A 164 -20.60 1.08 2.75
CA ILE A 164 -22.02 0.90 2.42
C ILE A 164 -22.70 2.25 2.22
N GLU A 165 -22.48 3.22 3.11
CA GLU A 165 -23.01 4.59 2.95
C GLU A 165 -22.61 5.20 1.60
N MET A 166 -21.36 5.01 1.19
CA MET A 166 -20.86 5.50 -0.10
C MET A 166 -21.47 4.75 -1.29
N PHE A 167 -21.66 3.42 -1.20
CA PHE A 167 -22.35 2.65 -2.24
C PHE A 167 -23.80 3.07 -2.40
N VAL A 168 -24.51 3.30 -1.28
CA VAL A 168 -25.90 3.76 -1.28
C VAL A 168 -26.00 5.18 -1.85
N ALA A 169 -25.10 6.09 -1.47
CA ALA A 169 -25.06 7.45 -2.01
C ALA A 169 -24.87 7.50 -3.53
N ARG A 170 -24.16 6.51 -4.10
CA ARG A 170 -24.00 6.34 -5.55
C ARG A 170 -25.20 5.69 -6.24
N GLY A 171 -26.09 5.04 -5.49
CA GLY A 171 -27.18 4.23 -6.02
C GLY A 171 -26.80 2.78 -6.34
N GLN A 172 -25.69 2.26 -5.79
CA GLN A 172 -25.28 0.86 -5.93
C GLN A 172 -25.92 -0.05 -4.88
N PHE A 173 -27.26 -0.07 -4.82
CA PHE A 173 -28.02 -0.79 -3.78
C PHE A 173 -27.73 -2.29 -3.74
N ARG A 174 -27.69 -2.97 -4.89
CA ARG A 174 -27.37 -4.41 -4.94
C ARG A 174 -26.00 -4.76 -4.35
N ARG A 175 -25.01 -3.89 -4.54
CA ARG A 175 -23.65 -4.08 -3.98
C ARG A 175 -23.63 -3.76 -2.49
N GLY A 176 -24.32 -2.70 -2.09
CA GLY A 176 -24.54 -2.32 -0.69
C GLY A 176 -25.25 -3.42 0.10
N ALA A 177 -26.30 -4.05 -0.45
CA ALA A 177 -27.05 -5.13 0.17
C ALA A 177 -26.18 -6.34 0.49
N ASN A 178 -25.35 -6.78 -0.47
CA ASN A 178 -24.39 -7.89 -0.23
C ASN A 178 -23.46 -7.58 0.95
N PHE A 179 -22.89 -6.37 0.99
CA PHE A 179 -22.00 -5.97 2.08
C PHE A 179 -22.76 -5.72 3.40
N LYS A 180 -24.04 -5.38 3.35
CA LYS A 180 -24.89 -5.22 4.54
C LYS A 180 -25.19 -6.58 5.18
N VAL A 181 -25.37 -7.64 4.38
CA VAL A 181 -25.42 -9.03 4.87
C VAL A 181 -24.08 -9.41 5.53
N ASP A 182 -22.94 -9.14 4.88
CA ASP A 182 -21.62 -9.41 5.46
C ASP A 182 -21.41 -8.65 6.80
N LEU A 183 -21.92 -7.42 6.90
CA LEU A 183 -21.88 -6.62 8.12
C LEU A 183 -22.73 -7.23 9.23
N ALA A 184 -23.93 -7.73 8.90
CA ALA A 184 -24.81 -8.40 9.85
C ALA A 184 -24.19 -9.70 10.37
N GLU A 185 -23.57 -10.50 9.50
CA GLU A 185 -22.80 -11.70 9.86
C GLU A 185 -21.68 -11.35 10.84
N LEU A 186 -20.97 -10.25 10.61
CA LEU A 186 -19.91 -9.78 11.50
C LEU A 186 -20.45 -9.36 12.88
N TYR A 187 -21.60 -8.67 12.92
CA TYR A 187 -22.24 -8.29 14.18
C TYR A 187 -22.70 -9.49 15.00
N GLU A 188 -23.24 -10.52 14.33
CA GLU A 188 -23.72 -11.74 14.97
C GLU A 188 -22.57 -12.60 15.51
N ASN A 189 -21.54 -12.85 14.67
CA ASN A 189 -20.47 -13.79 15.00
C ASN A 189 -19.39 -13.21 15.92
N GLU A 190 -18.90 -11.99 15.63
CA GLU A 190 -17.71 -11.44 16.31
C GLU A 190 -18.09 -10.48 17.45
N LEU A 191 -19.14 -9.67 17.26
CA LEU A 191 -19.52 -8.60 18.19
C LEU A 191 -20.67 -9.01 19.13
N THR A 192 -21.36 -10.12 18.83
CA THR A 192 -22.56 -10.59 19.56
C THR A 192 -23.64 -9.50 19.72
N ASP A 193 -23.73 -8.57 18.77
CA ASP A 193 -24.70 -7.48 18.77
C ASP A 193 -25.90 -7.83 17.89
N VAL A 194 -26.81 -8.61 18.48
CA VAL A 194 -27.98 -9.15 17.78
C VAL A 194 -28.92 -8.04 17.30
N LYS A 195 -29.01 -6.91 18.01
CA LYS A 195 -29.95 -5.83 17.65
C LYS A 195 -29.52 -5.14 16.37
N ASN A 196 -28.23 -4.80 16.28
CA ASN A 196 -27.68 -4.17 15.09
C ASN A 196 -27.55 -5.14 13.91
N ALA A 197 -27.37 -6.45 14.18
CA ALA A 197 -27.42 -7.49 13.17
C ALA A 197 -28.81 -7.59 12.52
N ILE A 198 -29.89 -7.63 13.31
CA ILE A 198 -31.27 -7.69 12.79
C ILE A 198 -31.58 -6.48 11.90
N ALA A 199 -31.29 -5.25 12.38
CA ALA A 199 -31.50 -4.04 11.60
C ALA A 199 -30.72 -4.07 10.27
N SER A 200 -29.50 -4.63 10.29
CA SER A 200 -28.69 -4.77 9.09
C SER A 200 -29.26 -5.79 8.10
N TYR A 201 -29.81 -6.91 8.58
CA TYR A 201 -30.48 -7.89 7.72
C TYR A 201 -31.79 -7.35 7.13
N GLU A 202 -32.54 -6.55 7.89
CA GLU A 202 -33.76 -5.89 7.41
C GLU A 202 -33.45 -4.89 6.29
N ASP A 203 -32.49 -3.98 6.50
CA ASP A 203 -32.00 -3.05 5.48
C ASP A 203 -31.52 -3.80 4.21
N ALA A 204 -30.78 -4.88 4.40
CA ALA A 204 -30.27 -5.69 3.28
C ALA A 204 -31.41 -6.33 2.48
N ALA A 205 -32.44 -6.84 3.14
CA ALA A 205 -33.61 -7.41 2.49
C ALA A 205 -34.39 -6.35 1.70
N GLU A 206 -34.57 -5.15 2.26
CA GLU A 206 -35.24 -4.04 1.57
C GLU A 206 -34.48 -3.62 0.31
N TRP A 207 -33.15 -3.44 0.40
CA TRP A 207 -32.34 -2.98 -0.73
C TRP A 207 -32.14 -4.04 -1.82
N ASN A 208 -32.27 -5.33 -1.50
CA ASN A 208 -32.10 -6.42 -2.45
C ASN A 208 -33.32 -6.61 -3.39
N ILE A 209 -34.43 -5.94 -3.11
CA ILE A 209 -35.68 -6.01 -3.90
C ILE A 209 -35.63 -5.07 -5.13
N PHE A 210 -34.79 -4.03 -5.10
CA PHE A 210 -34.63 -3.04 -6.17
C PHE A 210 -33.50 -3.39 -7.15
#